data_AF-A0A349SPL7-F1
#
_entry.id   AF-A0A349SPL7-F1
#
_cell.length_a   1.000
_cell.length_b   1.000
_cell.length_c   1.000
_cell.angle_alpha   90.00
_cell.angle_beta   90.00
_cell.angle_gamma   90.00
#
_symmetry.space_group_name_H-M   'P 1'
#
loop_
_entity.id
_entity.type
_entity.pdbx_description
1 polymer ?
#
loop_
_entity_poly.entity_id
_entity_poly.type
_entity_poly.pdbx_seq_one_letter_code
_entity_poly.pdbx_strand_id
1 'polypeptide(L)'
;PAHQAHIESLLAQRCAHAPRFLIQPYNDTWCRDYGPITLADGGSPDRAKMRLLDFCFNGWGDKYDASLDNNINQALQSLWQAPMSSIDFELEGGSIETDGQGTLLTTEHCLLDSNRNQHLSRQQIETLVLEKLGLDRALWLSEGALIGDDTDSHIDNLARFTGPDTIVYASCGDEQDPHFAPLAAMARQLQGFRQANGAPYRLVPIGL
;
A
#
# COMPACT_ATOMS: atom_id res chain seq x y z
N PRO A 1 -31.06 2.87 6.05
CA PRO A 1 -31.79 2.15 7.13
C PRO A 1 -31.90 0.64 6.91
N ALA A 2 -32.50 0.16 5.82
CA ALA A 2 -32.64 -1.28 5.56
C ALA A 2 -31.30 -2.02 5.34
N HIS A 3 -30.38 -1.41 4.59
CA HIS A 3 -29.05 -1.97 4.35
C HIS A 3 -28.23 -2.07 5.65
N GLN A 4 -28.25 -1.02 6.49
CA GLN A 4 -27.58 -1.04 7.79
C GLN A 4 -28.12 -2.17 8.69
N ALA A 5 -29.45 -2.29 8.81
CA ALA A 5 -30.06 -3.35 9.60
C ALA A 5 -29.70 -4.76 9.07
N HIS A 6 -29.60 -4.91 7.74
CA HIS A 6 -29.13 -6.15 7.13
C HIS A 6 -27.69 -6.47 7.54
N ILE A 7 -26.76 -5.51 7.43
CA ILE A 7 -25.36 -5.70 7.83
C ILE A 7 -25.25 -5.99 9.32
N GLU A 8 -25.97 -5.25 10.16
CA GLU A 8 -26.04 -5.51 11.61
C GLU A 8 -26.51 -6.93 11.91
N SER A 9 -27.53 -7.44 11.19
CA SER A 9 -27.99 -8.83 11.34
C SER A 9 -26.93 -9.85 10.97
N LEU A 10 -26.10 -9.57 9.95
CA LEU A 10 -25.04 -10.47 9.50
C LEU A 10 -23.86 -10.49 10.49
N LEU A 11 -23.57 -9.35 11.14
CA LEU A 11 -22.48 -9.19 12.09
C LEU A 11 -22.86 -9.52 13.53
N ALA A 12 -24.16 -9.58 13.84
CA ALA A 12 -24.66 -9.94 15.16
C ALA A 12 -24.02 -11.25 15.62
N GLN A 13 -23.45 -11.24 16.83
CA GLN A 13 -22.74 -12.38 17.46
C GLN A 13 -21.44 -12.82 16.76
N ARG A 14 -21.02 -12.16 15.68
CA ARG A 14 -19.74 -12.43 15.00
C ARG A 14 -18.63 -11.44 15.35
N CYS A 15 -18.99 -10.27 15.89
CA CYS A 15 -18.03 -9.24 16.28
C CYS A 15 -18.02 -9.04 17.80
N ALA A 16 -16.82 -8.89 18.39
CA ALA A 16 -16.65 -8.57 19.80
C ALA A 16 -17.14 -7.15 20.15
N HIS A 17 -17.21 -6.26 19.15
CA HIS A 17 -17.68 -4.89 19.27
C HIS A 17 -18.70 -4.58 18.18
N ALA A 18 -19.65 -3.71 18.49
CA ALA A 18 -20.61 -3.23 17.49
C ALA A 18 -19.87 -2.39 16.43
N PRO A 19 -20.09 -2.64 15.14
CA PRO A 19 -19.52 -1.81 14.08
C PRO A 19 -20.06 -0.39 14.18
N ARG A 20 -19.21 0.60 13.86
CA ARG A 20 -19.63 1.98 13.67
C ARG A 20 -19.85 2.21 12.18
N PHE A 21 -21.08 2.52 11.79
CA PHE A 21 -21.41 2.85 10.40
C PHE A 21 -21.16 4.34 10.15
N LEU A 22 -20.31 4.63 9.18
CA LEU A 22 -20.07 5.97 8.67
C LEU A 22 -20.55 5.99 7.22
N ILE A 23 -21.53 6.84 6.93
CA ILE A 23 -22.14 6.90 5.60
C ILE A 23 -21.51 8.07 4.85
N GLN A 24 -20.69 7.75 3.85
CA GLN A 24 -20.09 8.70 2.93
C GLN A 24 -20.26 8.20 1.49
N PRO A 25 -20.44 9.10 0.51
CA PRO A 25 -20.30 8.74 -0.89
C PRO A 25 -18.83 8.42 -1.19
N TYR A 26 -18.61 7.45 -2.06
CA TYR A 26 -17.30 6.99 -2.53
C TYR A 26 -17.47 6.44 -3.96
N ASN A 27 -16.41 6.40 -4.75
CA ASN A 27 -16.43 5.83 -6.10
C ASN A 27 -16.20 4.32 -6.04
N ASP A 28 -15.20 3.85 -5.28
CA ASP A 28 -14.88 2.42 -5.14
C ASP A 28 -14.40 2.03 -3.72
N THR A 29 -14.26 0.73 -3.46
CA THR A 29 -14.12 0.13 -2.11
C THR A 29 -12.67 -0.03 -1.62
N TRP A 30 -11.69 0.51 -2.34
CA TRP A 30 -10.25 0.25 -2.14
C TRP A 30 -9.61 1.13 -1.06
N CYS A 31 -10.09 1.02 0.18
CA CYS A 31 -9.59 1.84 1.29
C CYS A 31 -8.11 1.61 1.65
N ARG A 32 -7.49 0.54 1.14
CA ARG A 32 -6.04 0.33 1.18
C ARG A 32 -5.30 1.48 0.49
N ASP A 33 -5.85 1.98 -0.61
CA ASP A 33 -5.17 2.90 -1.53
C ASP A 33 -5.47 4.35 -1.21
N TYR A 34 -6.75 4.70 -1.04
CA TYR A 34 -7.15 6.07 -0.70
C TYR A 34 -7.18 6.37 0.80
N GLY A 35 -7.08 5.36 1.68
CA GLY A 35 -7.13 5.56 3.13
C GLY A 35 -5.85 6.22 3.67
N PRO A 36 -5.89 6.86 4.84
CA PRO A 36 -4.73 7.57 5.34
C PRO A 36 -3.64 6.59 5.80
N ILE A 37 -2.39 6.90 5.48
CA ILE A 37 -1.23 6.17 5.98
C ILE A 37 -0.97 6.61 7.42
N THR A 38 -0.99 5.66 8.35
CA THR A 38 -0.76 5.95 9.77
C THR A 38 0.73 5.78 10.11
N LEU A 39 1.33 6.83 10.64
CA LEU A 39 2.66 6.79 11.27
C LEU A 39 2.49 6.66 12.77
N ALA A 40 3.27 5.77 13.39
CA ALA A 40 3.30 5.60 14.85
C ALA A 40 4.73 5.80 15.36
N ASP A 41 4.90 6.65 16.37
CA ASP A 41 6.19 6.82 17.04
C ASP A 41 6.53 5.57 17.88
N GLY A 42 7.59 4.86 17.49
CA GLY A 42 8.12 3.70 18.22
C GLY A 42 7.14 2.54 18.44
N GLY A 43 6.13 2.39 17.58
CA GLY A 43 5.10 1.34 17.72
C GLY A 43 4.16 1.55 18.91
N SER A 44 4.12 2.76 19.49
CA SER A 44 3.24 3.09 20.61
C SER A 44 1.76 2.87 20.23
N PRO A 45 0.97 2.16 21.06
CA PRO A 45 -0.47 2.02 20.84
C PRO A 45 -1.26 3.29 21.14
N ASP A 46 -0.61 4.32 21.71
CA ASP A 46 -1.21 5.61 22.00
C ASP A 46 -1.49 6.39 20.71
N ARG A 47 -2.78 6.48 20.35
CA ARG A 47 -3.27 7.20 19.17
C ARG A 47 -2.88 8.68 19.17
N ALA A 48 -2.69 9.30 20.35
CA ALA A 48 -2.24 10.68 20.45
C ALA A 48 -0.80 10.88 19.93
N LYS A 49 -0.04 9.78 19.78
CA LYS A 49 1.32 9.75 19.20
C LYS A 49 1.32 9.25 17.75
N MET A 50 0.16 9.05 17.16
CA MET A 50 0.03 8.70 15.75
C MET A 50 -0.17 9.96 14.91
N ARG A 51 0.25 9.89 13.66
CA ARG A 51 -0.02 10.90 12.62
C ARG A 51 -0.61 10.21 11.41
N LEU A 52 -1.59 10.84 10.79
CA LEU A 52 -2.20 10.38 9.55
C LEU A 52 -1.67 11.21 8.39
N LEU A 53 -1.27 10.53 7.32
CA LEU A 53 -0.91 11.14 6.05
C LEU A 53 -2.01 10.83 5.05
N ASP A 54 -2.55 11.89 4.47
CA ASP A 54 -3.60 11.84 3.47
C ASP A 54 -2.98 12.23 2.13
N PHE A 55 -2.64 11.23 1.32
CA PHE A 55 -2.06 11.42 -0.02
C PHE A 55 -3.17 11.58 -1.06
N CYS A 56 -2.84 12.19 -2.20
CA CYS A 56 -3.77 12.28 -3.31
C CYS A 56 -4.01 10.88 -3.92
N PHE A 57 -5.28 10.59 -4.24
CA PHE A 57 -5.67 9.41 -4.99
C PHE A 57 -6.38 9.83 -6.28
N ASN A 58 -5.97 9.24 -7.41
CA ASN A 58 -6.47 9.59 -8.74
C ASN A 58 -7.06 8.39 -9.50
N GLY A 59 -7.40 7.29 -8.82
CA GLY A 59 -7.97 6.11 -9.49
C GLY A 59 -6.94 5.32 -10.30
N TRP A 60 -5.78 5.09 -9.68
CA TRP A 60 -4.61 4.42 -10.25
C TRP A 60 -4.16 4.97 -11.60
N GLY A 61 -3.91 6.28 -11.68
CA GLY A 61 -3.42 6.94 -12.88
C GLY A 61 -4.54 7.37 -13.82
N ASP A 62 -5.58 7.98 -13.26
CA ASP A 62 -6.77 8.47 -13.97
C ASP A 62 -7.54 7.39 -14.73
N LYS A 63 -7.35 6.10 -14.38
CA LYS A 63 -8.08 4.99 -15.01
C LYS A 63 -9.56 5.00 -14.64
N TYR A 64 -9.89 5.50 -13.44
CA TYR A 64 -11.25 5.58 -12.91
C TYR A 64 -11.50 6.94 -12.25
N ASP A 65 -12.76 7.38 -12.22
CA ASP A 65 -13.14 8.54 -11.39
C ASP A 65 -12.96 8.19 -9.92
N ALA A 66 -12.11 8.96 -9.24
CA ALA A 66 -11.77 8.79 -7.84
C ALA A 66 -12.06 10.06 -7.01
N SER A 67 -12.86 10.99 -7.54
CA SER A 67 -13.10 12.28 -6.90
C SER A 67 -13.75 12.17 -5.51
N LEU A 68 -14.62 11.19 -5.28
CA LEU A 68 -15.23 10.93 -3.97
C LEU A 68 -14.27 10.17 -3.05
N ASP A 69 -13.49 9.22 -3.59
CA ASP A 69 -12.50 8.44 -2.84
C ASP A 69 -11.41 9.35 -2.28
N ASN A 70 -10.85 10.23 -3.12
CA ASN A 70 -9.83 11.20 -2.73
C ASN A 70 -10.31 12.17 -1.63
N ASN A 71 -11.62 12.40 -1.53
CA ASN A 71 -12.20 13.31 -0.54
C ASN A 71 -12.59 12.63 0.78
N ILE A 72 -12.59 11.30 0.85
CA ILE A 72 -13.20 10.57 1.97
C ILE A 72 -12.50 10.84 3.30
N ASN A 73 -11.17 10.98 3.29
CA ASN A 73 -10.39 11.20 4.51
C ASN A 73 -10.66 12.56 5.13
N GLN A 74 -10.79 13.60 4.29
CA GLN A 74 -11.18 14.94 4.71
C GLN A 74 -12.64 14.98 5.19
N ALA A 75 -13.56 14.31 4.49
CA ALA A 75 -14.96 14.20 4.91
C ALA A 75 -15.11 13.55 6.29
N LEU A 76 -14.20 12.64 6.64
CA LEU A 76 -14.16 11.94 7.92
C LEU A 76 -13.18 12.55 8.94
N GLN A 77 -12.61 13.73 8.69
CA GLN A 77 -11.52 14.30 9.49
C GLN A 77 -11.84 14.38 10.99
N SER A 78 -13.08 14.78 11.34
CA SER A 78 -13.53 14.90 12.73
C SER A 78 -13.64 13.56 13.49
N LEU A 79 -13.61 12.44 12.78
CA LEU A 79 -13.73 11.10 13.33
C LEU A 79 -12.38 10.40 13.50
N TRP A 80 -11.35 10.89 12.82
CA TRP A 80 -9.99 10.43 13.03
C TRP A 80 -9.51 10.83 14.43
N GLN A 81 -8.92 9.88 15.14
CA GLN A 81 -8.44 10.06 16.51
C GLN A 81 -6.95 10.46 16.56
N ALA A 82 -6.41 10.94 15.45
CA ALA A 82 -5.03 11.36 15.28
C ALA A 82 -4.96 12.56 14.32
N PRO A 83 -3.99 13.49 14.50
CA PRO A 83 -3.79 14.59 13.57
C PRO A 83 -3.50 14.09 12.15
N MET A 84 -4.13 14.71 11.16
CA MET A 84 -3.98 14.37 9.74
C MET A 84 -3.33 15.50 8.97
N SER A 85 -2.41 15.17 8.08
CA SER A 85 -1.76 16.09 7.15
C SER A 85 -2.01 15.64 5.71
N SER A 86 -2.56 16.54 4.89
CA SER A 86 -2.70 16.30 3.46
C SER A 86 -1.38 16.55 2.74
N ILE A 87 -1.02 15.63 1.85
CA ILE A 87 0.21 15.65 1.07
C ILE A 87 -0.19 15.75 -0.40
N ASP A 88 0.22 16.84 -1.04
CA ASP A 88 0.00 17.06 -2.48
C ASP A 88 0.99 16.20 -3.29
N PHE A 89 0.74 14.89 -3.29
CA PHE A 89 1.53 13.85 -3.94
C PHE A 89 0.65 12.62 -4.09
N GLU A 90 0.64 12.03 -5.28
CA GLU A 90 -0.17 10.83 -5.56
C GLU A 90 0.55 9.59 -5.04
N LEU A 91 -0.08 8.88 -4.11
CA LEU A 91 0.47 7.65 -3.54
C LEU A 91 -0.64 6.78 -2.96
N GLU A 92 -0.69 5.54 -3.41
CA GLU A 92 -1.61 4.53 -2.91
C GLU A 92 -0.96 3.67 -1.83
N GLY A 93 -1.69 3.36 -0.76
CA GLY A 93 -1.16 2.49 0.29
C GLY A 93 -0.78 1.07 -0.17
N GLY A 94 -1.40 0.52 -1.22
CA GLY A 94 -0.99 -0.76 -1.81
C GLY A 94 0.32 -0.72 -2.59
N SER A 95 0.78 0.47 -2.99
CA SER A 95 2.03 0.68 -3.74
C SER A 95 3.29 0.68 -2.86
N ILE A 96 3.12 0.64 -1.54
CA ILE A 96 4.20 0.72 -0.55
C ILE A 96 4.12 -0.42 0.47
N GLU A 97 5.28 -0.88 0.93
CA GLU A 97 5.43 -1.85 1.99
C GLU A 97 6.66 -1.53 2.84
N THR A 98 6.67 -1.86 4.12
CA THR A 98 7.78 -1.54 5.04
C THR A 98 8.17 -2.69 5.95
N ASP A 99 9.47 -2.82 6.21
CA ASP A 99 10.02 -3.78 7.17
C ASP A 99 9.83 -3.33 8.64
N GLY A 100 9.33 -2.11 8.86
CA GLY A 100 9.21 -1.48 10.17
C GLY A 100 10.55 -1.05 10.78
N GLN A 101 11.65 -1.12 10.01
CA GLN A 101 13.01 -0.76 10.40
C GLN A 101 13.66 0.25 9.44
N GLY A 102 12.84 1.07 8.78
CA GLY A 102 13.31 2.16 7.93
C GLY A 102 13.49 1.79 6.46
N THR A 103 13.11 0.59 6.03
CA THR A 103 13.13 0.22 4.61
C THR A 103 11.74 0.33 4.00
N LEU A 104 11.65 1.03 2.87
CA LEU A 104 10.53 0.98 1.92
C LEU A 104 10.80 -0.13 0.90
N LEU A 105 9.79 -0.93 0.59
CA LEU A 105 9.72 -1.78 -0.59
C LEU A 105 8.57 -1.28 -1.48
N THR A 106 8.87 -1.06 -2.75
CA THR A 106 7.91 -0.49 -3.71
C THR A 106 8.27 -0.97 -5.13
N THR A 107 7.46 -0.62 -6.14
CA THR A 107 7.72 -0.98 -7.54
C THR A 107 8.04 0.24 -8.39
N GLU A 108 8.94 0.06 -9.36
CA GLU A 108 9.26 1.11 -10.34
C GLU A 108 8.08 1.39 -11.26
N HIS A 109 7.35 0.34 -11.66
CA HIS A 109 6.21 0.46 -12.58
C HIS A 109 5.08 1.33 -12.04
N CYS A 110 4.80 1.26 -10.73
CA CYS A 110 3.73 2.04 -10.11
C CYS A 110 4.19 3.47 -9.80
N LEU A 111 5.21 3.63 -8.95
CA LEU A 111 5.57 4.94 -8.41
C LEU A 111 6.19 5.88 -9.45
N LEU A 112 6.73 5.34 -10.54
CA LEU A 112 7.31 6.14 -11.63
C LEU A 112 6.38 6.25 -12.84
N ASP A 113 5.12 5.79 -12.73
CA ASP A 113 4.14 5.92 -13.81
C ASP A 113 3.89 7.38 -14.18
N SER A 114 3.72 7.64 -15.48
CA SER A 114 3.55 9.00 -16.00
C SER A 114 2.18 9.62 -15.68
N ASN A 115 1.19 8.82 -15.29
CA ASN A 115 -0.11 9.31 -14.82
C ASN A 115 -0.14 9.50 -13.30
N ARG A 116 1.02 9.41 -12.64
CA ARG A 116 1.20 9.83 -11.26
C ARG A 116 2.00 11.13 -11.21
N ASN A 117 3.12 11.10 -10.49
CA ASN A 117 3.97 12.26 -10.21
C ASN A 117 4.98 12.55 -11.34
N GLN A 118 4.57 12.58 -12.61
CA GLN A 118 5.46 12.72 -13.79
C GLN A 118 6.40 13.93 -13.81
N HIS A 119 6.08 14.95 -13.00
CA HIS A 119 6.88 16.15 -12.87
C HIS A 119 8.10 15.97 -11.94
N LEU A 120 8.23 14.80 -11.30
CA LEU A 120 9.31 14.45 -10.39
C LEU A 120 10.19 13.35 -10.99
N SER A 121 11.49 13.46 -10.75
CA SER A 121 12.43 12.37 -10.99
C SER A 121 12.28 11.27 -9.93
N ARG A 122 12.77 10.07 -10.25
CA ARG A 122 12.88 8.95 -9.30
C ARG A 122 13.50 9.37 -7.96
N GLN A 123 14.59 10.13 -8.00
CA GLN A 123 15.29 10.57 -6.78
C GLN A 123 14.43 11.52 -5.94
N GLN A 124 13.64 12.39 -6.58
CA GLN A 124 12.73 13.31 -5.88
C GLN A 124 11.55 12.54 -5.26
N ILE A 125 10.98 11.58 -5.98
CA ILE A 125 9.94 10.67 -5.48
C ILE A 125 10.47 9.91 -4.26
N GLU A 126 11.62 9.25 -4.38
CA GLU A 126 12.24 8.52 -3.27
C GLU A 126 12.46 9.42 -2.06
N THR A 127 13.06 10.61 -2.26
CA THR A 127 13.34 11.55 -1.16
C THR A 127 12.06 11.98 -0.45
N LEU A 128 11.01 12.34 -1.21
CA LEU A 128 9.74 12.79 -0.65
C LEU A 128 9.06 11.66 0.13
N VAL A 129 8.95 10.47 -0.46
CA VAL A 129 8.28 9.33 0.17
C VAL A 129 9.01 8.91 1.44
N LEU A 130 10.35 8.81 1.42
CA LEU A 130 11.14 8.49 2.61
C LEU A 130 11.00 9.55 3.70
N GLU A 131 11.05 10.85 3.35
CA GLU A 131 10.86 11.94 4.31
C GLU A 131 9.47 11.90 4.95
N LYS A 132 8.41 11.76 4.14
CA LYS A 132 7.03 11.75 4.66
C LYS A 132 6.76 10.54 5.53
N LEU A 133 7.25 9.36 5.14
CA LEU A 133 7.04 8.12 5.89
C LEU A 133 8.01 7.93 7.07
N GLY A 134 9.06 8.75 7.16
CA GLY A 134 10.09 8.61 8.20
C GLY A 134 10.94 7.35 8.02
N LEU A 135 11.29 7.05 6.76
CA LEU A 135 12.09 5.89 6.36
C LEU A 135 13.48 6.33 5.91
N ASP A 136 14.43 5.39 5.90
CA ASP A 136 15.85 5.66 5.64
C ASP A 136 16.29 5.28 4.22
N ARG A 137 15.64 4.27 3.63
CA ARG A 137 16.05 3.71 2.34
C ARG A 137 14.91 3.06 1.59
N ALA A 138 15.07 2.92 0.27
CA ALA A 138 14.14 2.20 -0.59
C ALA A 138 14.76 0.96 -1.25
N LEU A 139 13.93 -0.04 -1.49
CA LEU A 139 14.13 -1.17 -2.37
C LEU A 139 13.11 -1.06 -3.50
N TRP A 140 13.61 -0.98 -4.73
CA TRP A 140 12.78 -0.79 -5.91
C TRP A 140 12.73 -2.08 -6.70
N LEU A 141 11.54 -2.68 -6.75
CA LEU A 141 11.25 -3.85 -7.55
C LEU A 141 10.86 -3.42 -8.96
N SER A 142 11.55 -3.94 -9.97
CA SER A 142 11.31 -3.62 -11.39
C SER A 142 10.82 -4.82 -12.18
N GLU A 143 10.76 -5.98 -11.53
CA GLU A 143 10.37 -7.25 -12.12
C GLU A 143 9.14 -7.80 -11.39
N GLY A 144 8.36 -8.60 -12.10
CA GLY A 144 7.09 -9.14 -11.59
C GLY A 144 5.91 -8.29 -12.05
N ALA A 145 4.91 -8.97 -12.59
CA ALA A 145 3.67 -8.37 -13.03
C ALA A 145 2.58 -9.44 -13.00
N LEU A 146 1.35 -9.02 -12.68
CA LEU A 146 0.18 -9.87 -12.74
C LEU A 146 -0.75 -9.39 -13.85
N ILE A 147 -1.12 -10.30 -14.76
CA ILE A 147 -2.17 -10.02 -15.75
C ILE A 147 -3.47 -9.69 -15.03
N GLY A 148 -4.09 -8.58 -15.45
CA GLY A 148 -5.33 -8.08 -14.85
C GLY A 148 -5.12 -7.19 -13.63
N ASP A 149 -3.88 -6.82 -13.33
CA ASP A 149 -3.58 -5.80 -12.32
C ASP A 149 -3.73 -4.39 -12.90
N ASP A 150 -4.74 -3.66 -12.44
CA ASP A 150 -5.02 -2.28 -12.86
C ASP A 150 -4.20 -1.23 -12.08
N THR A 151 -3.37 -1.66 -11.12
CA THR A 151 -2.65 -0.79 -10.18
C THR A 151 -1.22 -0.42 -10.64
N ASP A 152 -0.83 -0.86 -11.83
CA ASP A 152 0.53 -0.70 -12.37
C ASP A 152 1.60 -1.44 -11.55
N SER A 153 1.30 -2.69 -11.15
CA SER A 153 2.18 -3.53 -10.33
C SER A 153 2.35 -2.99 -8.91
N HIS A 154 1.26 -2.82 -8.15
CA HIS A 154 1.37 -2.57 -6.72
C HIS A 154 2.21 -3.65 -6.04
N ILE A 155 3.03 -3.22 -5.08
CA ILE A 155 3.91 -4.14 -4.35
C ILE A 155 3.10 -5.14 -3.53
N ASP A 156 1.91 -4.76 -3.06
CA ASP A 156 1.08 -5.60 -2.20
C ASP A 156 0.49 -6.84 -2.90
N ASN A 157 0.45 -6.83 -4.23
CA ASN A 157 0.14 -7.98 -5.08
C ASN A 157 1.35 -8.91 -5.31
N LEU A 158 2.56 -8.42 -5.10
CA LEU A 158 3.80 -9.07 -5.53
C LEU A 158 4.64 -9.60 -4.37
N ALA A 159 4.92 -8.76 -3.37
CA ALA A 159 5.82 -9.09 -2.27
C ALA A 159 5.47 -8.31 -0.99
N ARG A 160 5.48 -9.00 0.16
CA ARG A 160 5.13 -8.43 1.46
C ARG A 160 6.20 -8.75 2.50
N PHE A 161 6.48 -7.82 3.40
CA PHE A 161 7.21 -8.16 4.62
C PHE A 161 6.28 -8.91 5.58
N THR A 162 6.77 -10.02 6.14
CA THR A 162 6.09 -10.74 7.27
C THR A 162 6.86 -10.62 8.58
N GLY A 163 8.01 -9.93 8.50
CA GLY A 163 8.89 -9.55 9.58
C GLY A 163 10.04 -8.74 8.98
N PRO A 164 10.91 -8.15 9.81
CA PRO A 164 11.94 -7.24 9.32
C PRO A 164 12.97 -7.86 8.35
N ASP A 165 13.11 -9.19 8.38
CA ASP A 165 14.09 -9.95 7.61
C ASP A 165 13.47 -10.89 6.56
N THR A 166 12.14 -10.93 6.45
CA THR A 166 11.43 -11.97 5.68
C THR A 166 10.44 -11.36 4.69
N ILE A 167 10.64 -11.67 3.41
CA ILE A 167 9.74 -11.30 2.31
C ILE A 167 8.98 -12.56 1.85
N VAL A 168 7.65 -12.51 1.90
CA VAL A 168 6.78 -13.44 1.17
C VAL A 168 6.49 -12.87 -0.20
N TYR A 169 6.43 -13.69 -1.25
CA TYR A 169 6.23 -13.19 -2.61
C TYR A 169 5.45 -14.16 -3.49
N ALA A 170 4.70 -13.62 -4.45
CA ALA A 170 3.95 -14.40 -5.43
C ALA A 170 4.91 -15.17 -6.35
N SER A 171 4.57 -16.43 -6.63
CA SER A 171 5.37 -17.33 -7.47
C SER A 171 4.44 -18.19 -8.32
N CYS A 172 4.91 -18.57 -9.50
CA CYS A 172 4.22 -19.52 -10.35
C CYS A 172 5.20 -20.66 -10.71
N GLY A 173 4.73 -21.90 -10.54
CA GLY A 173 5.53 -23.10 -10.79
C GLY A 173 5.24 -23.76 -12.14
N ASP A 174 4.19 -23.34 -12.86
CA ASP A 174 3.82 -23.89 -14.15
C ASP A 174 4.47 -23.07 -15.28
N GLU A 175 5.44 -23.65 -15.99
CA GLU A 175 6.16 -22.99 -17.10
C GLU A 175 5.25 -22.56 -18.27
N GLN A 176 4.04 -23.11 -18.37
CA GLN A 176 3.06 -22.76 -19.40
C GLN A 176 2.16 -21.59 -18.99
N ASP A 177 2.15 -21.25 -17.70
CA ASP A 177 1.37 -20.14 -17.20
C ASP A 177 2.05 -18.80 -17.53
N PRO A 178 1.31 -17.79 -18.01
CA PRO A 178 1.88 -16.53 -18.44
C PRO A 178 2.57 -15.73 -17.32
N HIS A 179 2.27 -16.01 -16.05
CA HIS A 179 2.90 -15.37 -14.90
C HIS A 179 4.23 -16.02 -14.51
N PHE A 180 4.57 -17.20 -15.05
CA PHE A 180 5.81 -17.92 -14.71
C PHE A 180 7.06 -17.07 -14.93
N ALA A 181 7.24 -16.55 -16.15
CA ALA A 181 8.46 -15.82 -16.49
C ALA A 181 8.61 -14.49 -15.71
N PRO A 182 7.58 -13.62 -15.61
CA PRO A 182 7.65 -12.41 -14.79
C PRO A 182 7.92 -12.69 -13.31
N LEU A 183 7.23 -13.66 -12.69
CA LEU A 183 7.41 -13.96 -11.27
C LEU A 183 8.75 -14.65 -10.98
N ALA A 184 9.27 -15.45 -11.92
CA ALA A 184 10.62 -15.99 -11.82
C ALA A 184 11.69 -14.89 -11.91
N ALA A 185 11.48 -13.84 -12.72
CA ALA A 185 12.37 -12.69 -12.79
C ALA A 185 12.34 -11.88 -11.48
N MET A 186 11.14 -11.64 -10.94
CA MET A 186 10.95 -11.03 -9.63
C MET A 186 11.68 -11.79 -8.52
N ALA A 187 11.51 -13.12 -8.48
CA ALA A 187 12.19 -13.97 -7.50
C ALA A 187 13.72 -13.81 -7.55
N ARG A 188 14.31 -13.73 -8.75
CA ARG A 188 15.75 -13.47 -8.94
C ARG A 188 16.15 -12.07 -8.47
N GLN A 189 15.33 -11.05 -8.72
CA GLN A 189 15.60 -9.69 -8.24
C GLN A 189 15.57 -9.61 -6.71
N LEU A 190 14.57 -10.22 -6.08
CA LEU A 190 14.43 -10.27 -4.62
C LEU A 190 15.64 -10.93 -3.94
N GLN A 191 16.27 -11.94 -4.56
CA GLN A 191 17.51 -12.56 -4.07
C GLN A 191 18.68 -11.56 -4.01
N GLY A 192 18.64 -10.50 -4.81
CA GLY A 192 19.62 -9.41 -4.80
C GLY A 192 19.40 -8.39 -3.70
N PHE A 193 18.19 -8.28 -3.14
CA PHE A 193 17.90 -7.31 -2.09
C PHE A 193 18.60 -7.63 -0.78
N ARG A 194 18.94 -6.57 -0.03
CA ARG A 194 19.69 -6.65 1.23
C ARG A 194 19.03 -5.79 2.29
N GLN A 195 18.99 -6.33 3.50
CA GLN A 195 18.66 -5.61 4.73
C GLN A 195 19.62 -4.45 4.96
N ALA A 196 19.29 -3.53 5.88
CA ALA A 196 20.15 -2.40 6.25
C ALA A 196 21.56 -2.83 6.73
N ASN A 197 21.65 -3.98 7.39
CA ASN A 197 22.92 -4.56 7.86
C ASN A 197 23.71 -5.31 6.75
N GLY A 198 23.23 -5.32 5.51
CA GLY A 198 23.85 -6.01 4.38
C GLY A 198 23.57 -7.52 4.29
N ALA A 199 22.80 -8.10 5.21
CA ALA A 199 22.34 -9.50 5.12
C ALA A 199 21.28 -9.67 4.03
N PRO A 200 21.17 -10.86 3.39
CA PRO A 200 20.06 -11.17 2.49
C PRO A 200 18.74 -11.26 3.26
N TYR A 201 17.63 -11.01 2.57
CA TYR A 201 16.30 -11.34 3.09
C TYR A 201 16.04 -12.85 3.01
N ARG A 202 15.29 -13.38 3.97
CA ARG A 202 14.66 -14.69 3.84
C ARG A 202 13.48 -14.55 2.87
N LEU A 203 13.49 -15.33 1.80
CA LEU A 203 12.45 -15.30 0.77
C LEU A 203 11.55 -16.52 0.89
N VAL A 204 10.23 -16.30 0.91
CA VAL A 204 9.22 -17.37 1.02
C VAL A 204 8.24 -17.25 -0.15
N PRO A 205 8.29 -18.16 -1.15
CA PRO A 205 7.35 -18.13 -2.26
C PRO A 205 5.94 -18.56 -1.81
N ILE A 206 4.92 -17.96 -2.40
CA ILE A 206 3.51 -18.35 -2.31
C ILE A 206 3.03 -18.62 -3.74
N GLY A 207 2.52 -19.83 -4.00
CA GLY A 207 2.01 -20.20 -5.32
C GLY A 207 0.73 -19.45 -5.66
N LEU A 208 0.62 -19.00 -6.92
CA LEU A 208 -0.65 -18.63 -7.54
C LEU A 208 -1.58 -19.85 -7.65
#